data_AF-A0A6A4WB37-F1
#
_entry.id   AF-A0A6A4WB37-F1
#
_cell.length_a   1.000
_cell.length_b   1.000
_cell.length_c   1.000
_cell.angle_alpha   90.00
_cell.angle_beta   90.00
_cell.angle_gamma   90.00
#
_symmetry.space_group_name_H-M   'P 1'
#
loop_
_entity.id
_entity.type
_entity.pdbx_description
1 polymer ?
#
loop_
_entity_poly.entity_id
_entity_poly.type
_entity_poly.pdbx_seq_one_letter_code
_entity_poly.pdbx_strand_id
1 'polypeptide(L)'
;MKRATIIQQGMTKITKVEEDSISKPGILRTGDTGPNVMGTGHMGGAQHGTMRGQVNLAHAPPMAQQPQITSVGSEPQRALVNTIVVGHEAIDSARRQLDTRMQFPELGTDPASLKWKETTMDTNKQSVSSQLAAMNAATAQVVTLTSGPQEDVDHTAVGAAISTITTNLPSMTRGVQTIAALMDDSMSGDRLIGATRQLCDAFSDLLQAAEPEKQEQPRQNLLNAASRVGEASGGVLTNIAEETEINTEVQDVLLGLAKAVANSTAALVLKAKNVASTCETEDQQNRVIGAATQCALTTSQLVAIAKVVAPTIQNPSCQDQLIEAAKEVARAVEAVVQECQLGCQDEALSRELGTAATDVTRALNDLLNHIK
;
A
#
# COMPACT_ATOMS: atom_id res chain seq x y z
N MET A 1 47.63 5.12 55.00
CA MET A 1 46.86 4.37 53.99
C MET A 1 45.90 5.31 53.26
N LYS A 2 46.07 5.47 51.94
CA LYS A 2 45.01 5.64 50.93
C LYS A 2 45.71 5.68 49.56
N ARG A 3 45.51 4.63 48.77
CA ARG A 3 46.04 4.42 47.42
C ARG A 3 44.98 4.81 46.38
N ALA A 4 45.44 5.49 45.33
CA ALA A 4 44.99 5.52 43.93
C ALA A 4 43.61 6.06 43.55
N THR A 5 43.59 6.95 42.55
CA THR A 5 43.06 6.65 41.20
C THR A 5 43.66 7.67 40.22
N ILE A 6 44.46 7.19 39.26
CA ILE A 6 45.01 7.98 38.15
C ILE A 6 44.19 7.59 36.92
N ILE A 7 43.55 8.58 36.29
CA ILE A 7 42.77 8.39 35.06
C ILE A 7 43.75 8.42 33.88
N GLN A 8 43.87 7.28 33.19
CA GLN A 8 44.69 7.15 31.99
C GLN A 8 43.80 7.39 30.77
N GLN A 9 43.98 8.54 30.11
CA GLN A 9 43.35 8.84 28.82
C GLN A 9 43.94 7.92 27.75
N GLY A 10 43.14 6.99 27.25
CA GLY A 10 43.46 6.20 26.06
C GLY A 10 43.27 7.04 24.81
N MET A 11 44.35 7.28 24.08
CA MET A 11 44.34 7.93 22.78
C MET A 11 43.71 7.00 21.74
N THR A 12 42.59 7.40 21.14
CA THR A 12 41.97 6.68 20.03
C THR A 12 42.82 6.87 18.78
N LYS A 13 43.41 5.78 18.30
CA LYS A 13 44.19 5.74 17.05
C LYS A 13 43.24 5.95 15.87
N ILE A 14 43.44 7.02 15.11
CA ILE A 14 42.76 7.26 13.84
C ILE A 14 43.38 6.30 12.81
N THR A 15 42.68 5.24 12.44
CA THR A 15 43.06 4.37 11.32
C THR A 15 42.66 5.03 10.00
N LYS A 16 43.67 5.31 9.19
CA LYS A 16 43.60 5.84 7.83
C LYS A 16 42.96 4.77 6.92
N VAL A 17 41.97 5.17 6.11
CA VAL A 17 41.42 4.33 5.04
C VAL A 17 42.49 4.24 3.94
N GLU A 18 43.06 3.06 3.73
CA GLU A 18 43.82 2.76 2.51
C GLU A 18 42.82 2.46 1.38
N GLU A 19 42.70 3.38 0.43
CA GLU A 19 42.13 3.09 -0.88
C GLU A 19 43.18 2.31 -1.68
N ASP A 20 43.17 0.98 -1.54
CA ASP A 20 44.04 0.14 -2.35
C ASP A 20 43.38 -0.17 -3.71
N SER A 21 44.13 0.12 -4.77
CA SER A 21 43.70 0.06 -6.17
C SER A 21 43.52 -1.39 -6.62
N ILE A 22 42.31 -1.78 -7.02
CA ILE A 22 41.97 -3.17 -7.38
C ILE A 22 42.48 -3.62 -8.76
N SER A 23 43.45 -2.93 -9.34
CA SER A 23 44.06 -3.38 -10.59
C SER A 23 45.18 -4.38 -10.31
N LYS A 24 44.83 -5.64 -10.02
CA LYS A 24 45.81 -6.74 -10.09
C LYS A 24 45.85 -7.33 -11.51
N PRO A 25 47.03 -7.42 -12.15
CA PRO A 25 47.19 -7.87 -13.53
C PRO A 25 46.91 -9.37 -13.69
N GLY A 26 46.45 -9.74 -14.88
CA GLY A 26 46.02 -11.08 -15.25
C GLY A 26 47.06 -12.17 -15.00
N ILE A 27 46.58 -13.30 -14.49
CA ILE A 27 47.37 -14.51 -14.27
C ILE A 27 47.54 -15.22 -15.61
N LEU A 28 48.74 -15.11 -16.19
CA LEU A 28 49.13 -15.92 -17.35
C LEU A 28 49.47 -17.33 -16.84
N ARG A 29 48.55 -18.28 -17.04
CA ARG A 29 48.84 -19.71 -16.81
C ARG A 29 49.47 -20.26 -18.09
N THR A 30 50.79 -20.46 -18.09
CA THR A 30 51.49 -21.21 -19.13
C THR A 30 51.08 -22.68 -19.06
N GLY A 31 50.21 -23.09 -19.98
CA GLY A 31 49.86 -24.47 -20.25
C GLY A 31 50.41 -24.88 -21.61
N ASP A 32 51.16 -25.96 -21.62
CA ASP A 32 51.71 -26.64 -22.78
C ASP A 32 50.57 -27.21 -23.65
N THR A 33 50.71 -27.07 -24.98
CA THR A 33 49.88 -27.64 -26.06
C THR A 33 48.37 -27.27 -26.19
N GLY A 34 48.04 -26.45 -27.20
CA GLY A 34 46.71 -26.42 -27.85
C GLY A 34 46.00 -25.04 -27.92
N PRO A 35 45.33 -24.69 -29.04
CA PRO A 35 44.68 -23.38 -29.22
C PRO A 35 43.38 -23.28 -28.40
N ASN A 36 43.33 -22.34 -27.44
CA ASN A 36 42.13 -22.09 -26.63
C ASN A 36 41.26 -20.97 -27.23
N VAL A 37 39.97 -21.27 -27.34
CA VAL A 37 38.89 -20.38 -27.74
C VAL A 37 38.58 -19.42 -26.59
N MET A 38 38.44 -18.13 -26.92
CA MET A 38 38.16 -17.05 -26.00
C MET A 38 36.70 -17.12 -25.54
N GLY A 39 36.45 -17.72 -24.37
CA GLY A 39 35.13 -17.73 -23.72
C GLY A 39 34.93 -16.47 -22.88
N THR A 40 33.98 -15.63 -23.25
CA THR A 40 33.49 -14.53 -22.40
C THR A 40 32.74 -15.12 -21.20
N GLY A 41 33.38 -15.11 -20.02
CA GLY A 41 32.74 -15.51 -18.77
C GLY A 41 31.67 -14.51 -18.34
N HIS A 42 30.48 -15.02 -18.05
CA HIS A 42 29.38 -14.26 -17.45
C HIS A 42 29.74 -13.94 -15.98
N MET A 43 29.61 -12.67 -15.58
CA MET A 43 29.86 -12.23 -14.22
C MET A 43 28.67 -12.67 -13.34
N GLY A 44 28.88 -13.67 -12.48
CA GLY A 44 27.91 -13.99 -11.43
C GLY A 44 27.80 -12.82 -10.46
N GLY A 45 26.58 -12.48 -10.05
CA GLY A 45 26.30 -11.38 -9.12
C GLY A 45 27.09 -11.47 -7.82
N ALA A 46 27.41 -10.31 -7.23
CA ALA A 46 28.24 -10.20 -6.04
C ALA A 46 27.59 -10.90 -4.83
N GLN A 47 28.24 -11.95 -4.33
CA GLN A 47 27.84 -12.65 -3.10
C GLN A 47 28.53 -12.00 -1.91
N HIS A 48 27.79 -11.29 -1.07
CA HIS A 48 28.30 -10.70 0.16
C HIS A 48 28.00 -11.62 1.34
N GLY A 49 29.02 -12.28 1.87
CA GLY A 49 28.91 -13.07 3.10
C GLY A 49 28.96 -12.17 4.33
N THR A 50 27.87 -12.08 5.08
CA THR A 50 27.85 -11.37 6.37
C THR A 50 28.20 -12.34 7.48
N MET A 51 29.44 -12.29 7.99
CA MET A 51 29.87 -13.11 9.12
C MET A 51 29.39 -12.48 10.42
N ARG A 52 28.32 -13.02 11.01
CA ARG A 52 27.85 -12.61 12.35
C ARG A 52 28.68 -13.36 13.40
N GLY A 53 29.63 -12.68 14.03
CA GLY A 53 30.48 -13.25 15.08
C GLY A 53 29.68 -13.59 16.33
N GLN A 54 29.50 -14.87 16.64
CA GLN A 54 29.03 -15.34 17.93
C GLN A 54 30.25 -15.54 18.83
N VAL A 55 30.34 -14.71 19.88
CA VAL A 55 31.39 -14.83 20.90
C VAL A 55 31.03 -15.98 21.85
N ASN A 56 32.04 -16.83 22.10
CA ASN A 56 32.07 -17.98 23.01
C ASN A 56 31.28 -19.24 22.60
N LEU A 57 32.01 -20.24 22.09
CA LEU A 57 32.07 -21.55 22.75
C LEU A 57 33.35 -22.27 22.34
N ALA A 58 34.17 -22.62 23.34
CA ALA A 58 35.42 -23.34 23.14
C ALA A 58 35.14 -24.80 22.69
N HIS A 59 35.91 -25.24 21.70
CA HIS A 59 36.07 -26.63 21.25
C HIS A 59 34.83 -27.38 20.71
N ALA A 60 34.61 -27.25 19.40
CA ALA A 60 34.14 -28.34 18.54
C ALA A 60 34.64 -28.11 17.10
N PRO A 61 35.06 -29.15 16.33
CA PRO A 61 35.40 -28.99 14.92
C PRO A 61 34.14 -28.57 14.13
N PRO A 62 34.23 -27.63 13.19
CA PRO A 62 33.06 -27.08 12.53
C PRO A 62 32.50 -28.13 11.56
N MET A 63 31.31 -28.65 11.88
CA MET A 63 30.46 -29.28 10.89
C MET A 63 30.11 -28.21 9.85
N ALA A 64 30.21 -28.55 8.57
CA ALA A 64 29.84 -27.69 7.46
C ALA A 64 28.35 -27.29 7.60
N GLN A 65 28.12 -26.12 8.19
CA GLN A 65 26.83 -25.46 8.12
C GLN A 65 26.65 -25.05 6.66
N GLN A 66 25.82 -25.78 5.93
CA GLN A 66 25.28 -25.29 4.68
C GLN A 66 24.67 -23.92 4.97
N PRO A 67 25.10 -22.85 4.28
CA PRO A 67 24.45 -21.56 4.43
C PRO A 67 22.98 -21.75 4.04
N GLN A 68 22.11 -21.50 4.99
CA GLN A 68 20.67 -21.43 4.76
C GLN A 68 20.48 -20.31 3.74
N ILE A 69 20.09 -20.68 2.52
CA ILE A 69 19.85 -19.73 1.43
C ILE A 69 18.54 -19.03 1.78
N THR A 70 18.60 -17.96 2.57
CA THR A 70 17.51 -17.00 2.60
C THR A 70 17.56 -16.29 1.25
N SER A 71 16.56 -16.54 0.41
CA SER A 71 16.39 -15.86 -0.87
C SER A 71 16.43 -14.35 -0.61
N VAL A 72 17.57 -13.73 -0.93
CA VAL A 72 17.69 -12.28 -0.89
C VAL A 72 16.73 -11.77 -1.96
N GLY A 73 15.61 -11.16 -1.56
CA GLY A 73 14.66 -10.55 -2.48
C GLY A 73 15.36 -9.61 -3.47
N SER A 74 14.72 -9.35 -4.61
CA SER A 74 15.29 -8.47 -5.65
C SER A 74 15.64 -7.09 -5.07
N GLU A 75 16.59 -6.38 -5.69
CA GLU A 75 16.99 -5.03 -5.23
C GLU A 75 15.80 -4.07 -5.06
N PRO A 76 14.78 -4.05 -5.96
CA PRO A 76 13.54 -3.29 -5.76
C PRO A 76 12.71 -3.77 -4.55
N GLN A 77 12.63 -5.07 -4.28
CA GLN A 77 11.92 -5.60 -3.11
C GLN A 77 12.60 -5.18 -1.81
N ARG A 78 13.93 -5.21 -1.75
CA ARG A 78 14.69 -4.74 -0.57
C ARG A 78 14.50 -3.25 -0.34
N ALA A 79 14.49 -2.45 -1.40
CA ALA A 79 14.22 -1.02 -1.33
C ALA A 79 12.79 -0.73 -0.82
N LEU A 80 11.80 -1.52 -1.26
CA LEU A 80 10.43 -1.44 -0.77
C LEU A 80 10.33 -1.78 0.71
N VAL A 81 10.95 -2.88 1.17
CA VAL A 81 10.98 -3.24 2.60
C VAL A 81 11.59 -2.10 3.43
N ASN A 82 12.69 -1.51 2.98
CA ASN A 82 13.27 -0.36 3.66
C ASN A 82 12.31 0.85 3.71
N THR A 83 11.59 1.10 2.61
CA THR A 83 10.57 2.17 2.54
C THR A 83 9.43 1.92 3.53
N ILE A 84 8.98 0.67 3.66
CA ILE A 84 7.95 0.27 4.63
C ILE A 84 8.44 0.47 6.07
N VAL A 85 9.67 0.08 6.38
CA VAL A 85 10.27 0.25 7.72
C VAL A 85 10.35 1.74 8.08
N VAL A 86 10.92 2.56 7.20
CA VAL A 86 10.96 4.03 7.39
C VAL A 86 9.54 4.60 7.51
N GLY A 87 8.60 4.05 6.75
CA GLY A 87 7.19 4.42 6.82
C GLY A 87 6.56 4.14 8.18
N HIS A 88 6.81 2.97 8.78
CA HIS A 88 6.35 2.65 10.13
C HIS A 88 6.95 3.60 11.18
N GLU A 89 8.25 3.92 11.08
CA GLU A 89 8.87 4.90 11.98
C GLU A 89 8.24 6.29 11.86
N ALA A 90 7.92 6.73 10.63
CA ALA A 90 7.24 7.99 10.38
C ALA A 90 5.81 8.00 10.97
N ILE A 91 5.06 6.90 10.81
CA ILE A 91 3.72 6.73 11.39
C ILE A 91 3.78 6.77 12.91
N ASP A 92 4.68 6.02 13.52
CA ASP A 92 4.88 6.01 14.97
C ASP A 92 5.22 7.39 15.52
N SER A 93 6.10 8.11 14.82
CA SER A 93 6.48 9.48 15.17
C SER A 93 5.27 10.43 15.10
N ALA A 94 4.51 10.37 14.00
CA ALA A 94 3.31 11.20 13.81
C ALA A 94 2.23 10.87 14.85
N ARG A 95 2.06 9.59 15.20
CA ARG A 95 1.13 9.13 16.24
C ARG A 95 1.53 9.63 17.63
N ARG A 96 2.81 9.58 17.98
CA ARG A 96 3.33 10.12 19.26
C ARG A 96 3.16 11.64 19.35
N GLN A 97 3.25 12.35 18.23
CA GLN A 97 2.98 13.80 18.23
C GLN A 97 1.57 14.10 18.74
N LEU A 98 0.57 13.28 18.37
CA LEU A 98 -0.81 13.43 18.81
C LEU A 98 -1.02 13.24 20.33
N ASP A 99 -0.03 12.68 21.06
CA ASP A 99 -0.07 12.57 22.53
C ASP A 99 0.17 13.90 23.23
N THR A 100 0.80 14.85 22.55
CA THR A 100 1.01 16.20 23.07
C THR A 100 -0.07 17.12 22.55
N ARG A 101 -0.87 17.71 23.44
CA ARG A 101 -1.82 18.76 23.04
C ARG A 101 -1.06 20.03 22.68
N MET A 102 -1.37 20.59 21.52
CA MET A 102 -0.92 21.92 21.17
C MET A 102 -1.59 22.93 22.12
N GLN A 103 -0.81 23.81 22.71
CA GLN A 103 -1.31 24.88 23.58
C GLN A 103 -1.14 26.21 22.86
N PHE A 104 -2.24 26.95 22.70
CA PHE A 104 -2.19 28.33 22.25
C PHE A 104 -2.05 29.27 23.45
N PRO A 105 -1.35 30.40 23.32
CA PRO A 105 -1.53 31.53 24.23
C PRO A 105 -3.01 31.90 24.31
N GLU A 106 -3.49 32.41 25.46
CA GLU A 106 -4.89 32.83 25.59
C GLU A 106 -5.23 33.83 24.48
N LEU A 107 -6.09 33.39 23.55
CA LEU A 107 -6.55 34.22 22.45
C LEU A 107 -7.52 35.26 23.03
N GLY A 108 -7.26 36.53 22.72
CA GLY A 108 -8.16 37.60 23.12
C GLY A 108 -9.54 37.46 22.47
N THR A 109 -10.55 38.13 23.01
CA THR A 109 -11.89 38.22 22.41
C THR A 109 -12.01 39.35 21.39
N ASP A 110 -10.89 39.93 20.96
CA ASP A 110 -10.88 41.01 19.99
C ASP A 110 -11.21 40.49 18.57
N PRO A 111 -11.78 41.34 17.70
CA PRO A 111 -12.15 40.92 16.34
C PRO A 111 -10.99 40.35 15.51
N ALA A 112 -9.74 40.75 15.77
CA ALA A 112 -8.59 40.23 15.03
C ALA A 112 -8.21 38.82 15.51
N SER A 113 -8.24 38.56 16.81
CA SER A 113 -8.03 37.21 17.38
C SER A 113 -9.10 36.22 16.94
N LEU A 114 -10.37 36.62 16.92
CA LEU A 114 -11.47 35.77 16.43
C LEU A 114 -11.31 35.45 14.94
N LYS A 115 -11.01 36.46 14.11
CA LYS A 115 -10.77 36.25 12.67
C LYS A 115 -9.54 35.39 12.42
N TRP A 116 -8.49 35.54 13.22
CA TRP A 116 -7.30 34.69 13.14
C TRP A 116 -7.63 33.24 13.47
N LYS A 117 -8.42 33.01 14.53
CA LYS A 117 -8.87 31.66 14.92
C LYS A 117 -9.64 30.99 13.79
N GLU A 118 -10.61 31.69 13.21
CA GLU A 118 -11.42 31.22 12.07
C GLU A 118 -10.54 30.91 10.85
N THR A 119 -9.73 31.89 10.41
CA THR A 119 -8.84 31.73 9.23
C THR A 119 -7.83 30.58 9.42
N THR A 120 -7.27 30.47 10.63
CA THR A 120 -6.31 29.40 10.96
C THR A 120 -7.00 28.05 10.96
N MET A 121 -8.20 27.96 11.54
CA MET A 121 -9.00 26.74 11.53
C MET A 121 -9.31 26.31 10.10
N ASP A 122 -9.83 27.20 9.26
CA ASP A 122 -10.23 26.88 7.88
C ASP A 122 -9.03 26.47 7.02
N THR A 123 -7.91 27.18 7.16
CA THR A 123 -6.67 26.84 6.44
C THR A 123 -6.18 25.45 6.82
N ASN A 124 -6.24 25.09 8.10
CA ASN A 124 -5.84 23.76 8.56
C ASN A 124 -6.86 22.69 8.14
N LYS A 125 -8.17 22.97 8.16
CA LYS A 125 -9.20 22.04 7.65
C LYS A 125 -8.96 21.71 6.19
N GLN A 126 -8.74 22.72 5.36
CA GLN A 126 -8.44 22.53 3.93
C GLN A 126 -7.12 21.78 3.72
N SER A 127 -6.09 22.11 4.49
CA SER A 127 -4.79 21.41 4.42
C SER A 127 -4.93 19.94 4.79
N VAL A 128 -5.58 19.61 5.91
CA VAL A 128 -5.82 18.22 6.36
C VAL A 128 -6.62 17.46 5.31
N SER A 129 -7.70 18.04 4.79
CA SER A 129 -8.50 17.42 3.72
C SER A 129 -7.67 17.12 2.46
N SER A 130 -6.86 18.08 2.02
CA SER A 130 -5.96 17.89 0.87
C SER A 130 -4.91 16.81 1.11
N GLN A 131 -4.31 16.77 2.30
CA GLN A 131 -3.31 15.74 2.62
C GLN A 131 -3.95 14.36 2.67
N LEU A 132 -5.14 14.26 3.26
CA LEU A 132 -5.86 13.01 3.35
C LEU A 132 -6.28 12.47 1.99
N ALA A 133 -6.71 13.35 1.08
CA ALA A 133 -7.03 12.98 -0.29
C ALA A 133 -5.81 12.41 -1.04
N ALA A 134 -4.63 13.01 -0.87
CA ALA A 134 -3.39 12.50 -1.45
C ALA A 134 -3.03 11.12 -0.91
N MET A 135 -3.18 10.91 0.41
CA MET A 135 -2.90 9.62 1.05
C MET A 135 -3.94 8.54 0.68
N ASN A 136 -5.22 8.90 0.53
CA ASN A 136 -6.26 7.99 0.05
C ASN A 136 -6.01 7.58 -1.40
N ALA A 137 -5.66 8.52 -2.28
CA ALA A 137 -5.29 8.21 -3.66
C ALA A 137 -4.04 7.29 -3.71
N ALA A 138 -3.01 7.57 -2.91
CA ALA A 138 -1.84 6.71 -2.81
C ALA A 138 -2.18 5.32 -2.24
N THR A 139 -3.10 5.22 -1.28
CA THR A 139 -3.60 3.94 -0.74
C THR A 139 -4.30 3.12 -1.81
N ALA A 140 -5.17 3.75 -2.60
CA ALA A 140 -5.80 3.10 -3.75
C ALA A 140 -4.74 2.64 -4.78
N GLN A 141 -3.72 3.45 -5.02
CA GLN A 141 -2.61 3.09 -5.90
C GLN A 141 -1.81 1.88 -5.39
N VAL A 142 -1.53 1.78 -4.09
CA VAL A 142 -0.91 0.59 -3.48
C VAL A 142 -1.76 -0.65 -3.74
N VAL A 143 -3.09 -0.53 -3.61
CA VAL A 143 -4.00 -1.63 -3.93
C VAL A 143 -3.88 -2.00 -5.40
N THR A 144 -3.96 -1.06 -6.34
CA THR A 144 -3.92 -1.36 -7.78
C THR A 144 -2.57 -1.94 -8.22
N LEU A 145 -1.45 -1.37 -7.77
CA LEU A 145 -0.10 -1.82 -8.16
C LEU A 145 0.26 -3.22 -7.64
N THR A 146 -0.45 -3.70 -6.61
CA THR A 146 -0.27 -5.04 -6.02
C THR A 146 -1.34 -6.03 -6.48
N SER A 147 -2.12 -5.68 -7.52
CA SER A 147 -3.17 -6.55 -8.07
C SER A 147 -2.66 -7.61 -9.04
N GLY A 148 -1.45 -7.46 -9.60
CA GLY A 148 -0.85 -8.40 -10.54
C GLY A 148 -0.11 -9.58 -9.88
N PRO A 149 0.33 -10.57 -10.68
CA PRO A 149 1.25 -11.62 -10.24
C PRO A 149 2.51 -11.05 -9.58
N GLN A 150 3.10 -11.75 -8.60
CA GLN A 150 4.25 -11.25 -7.84
C GLN A 150 5.46 -10.85 -8.70
N GLU A 151 5.63 -11.52 -9.84
CA GLU A 151 6.70 -11.23 -10.81
C GLU A 151 6.49 -9.94 -11.60
N ASP A 152 5.24 -9.45 -11.69
CA ASP A 152 4.84 -8.26 -12.43
C ASP A 152 4.60 -7.04 -11.53
N VAL A 153 4.72 -7.18 -10.20
CA VAL A 153 4.52 -6.07 -9.26
C VAL A 153 5.68 -5.09 -9.34
N ASP A 154 5.37 -3.84 -9.71
CA ASP A 154 6.33 -2.74 -9.65
C ASP A 154 6.52 -2.27 -8.20
N HIS A 155 7.46 -2.91 -7.50
CA HIS A 155 7.83 -2.55 -6.12
C HIS A 155 8.34 -1.12 -5.98
N THR A 156 8.85 -0.50 -7.05
CA THR A 156 9.30 0.90 -7.04
C THR A 156 8.10 1.84 -6.98
N ALA A 157 7.09 1.59 -7.83
CA ALA A 157 5.85 2.36 -7.83
C ALA A 157 5.07 2.20 -6.52
N VAL A 158 5.03 0.98 -5.95
CA VAL A 158 4.44 0.74 -4.62
C VAL A 158 5.18 1.55 -3.54
N GLY A 159 6.52 1.55 -3.58
CA GLY A 159 7.34 2.34 -2.65
C GLY A 159 7.07 3.85 -2.76
N ALA A 160 6.89 4.37 -3.98
CA ALA A 160 6.53 5.77 -4.20
C ALA A 160 5.16 6.14 -3.61
N ALA A 161 4.17 5.25 -3.75
CA ALA A 161 2.85 5.45 -3.13
C ALA A 161 2.94 5.44 -1.59
N ILE A 162 3.69 4.51 -0.99
CA ILE A 162 3.93 4.46 0.46
C ILE A 162 4.68 5.70 0.96
N SER A 163 5.66 6.19 0.19
CA SER A 163 6.35 7.45 0.49
C SER A 163 5.38 8.64 0.50
N THR A 164 4.44 8.67 -0.45
CA THR A 164 3.39 9.71 -0.49
C THR A 164 2.50 9.66 0.76
N ILE A 165 2.15 8.46 1.25
CA ILE A 165 1.41 8.32 2.52
C ILE A 165 2.21 8.92 3.68
N THR A 166 3.45 8.46 3.83
CA THR A 166 4.27 8.73 5.02
C THR A 166 4.82 10.15 5.08
N THR A 167 5.02 10.82 3.95
CA THR A 167 5.50 12.21 3.87
C THR A 167 4.41 13.25 4.14
N ASN A 168 3.14 12.92 3.87
CA ASN A 168 2.01 13.81 4.13
C ASN A 168 1.50 13.71 5.57
N LEU A 169 1.72 12.58 6.23
CA LEU A 169 1.26 12.29 7.58
C LEU A 169 1.68 13.34 8.64
N PRO A 170 2.95 13.81 8.71
CA PRO A 170 3.36 14.80 9.72
C PRO A 170 2.72 16.17 9.54
N SER A 171 2.37 16.55 8.31
CA SER A 171 1.65 17.80 8.04
C SER A 171 0.18 17.68 8.41
N MET A 172 -0.44 16.53 8.12
CA MET A 172 -1.80 16.22 8.53
C MET A 172 -1.93 16.22 10.06
N THR A 173 -1.08 15.50 10.80
CA THR A 173 -1.19 15.42 12.27
C THR A 173 -1.02 16.77 12.95
N ARG A 174 -0.10 17.62 12.47
CA ARG A 174 0.05 19.00 12.97
C ARG A 174 -1.18 19.86 12.68
N GLY A 175 -1.78 19.72 11.51
CA GLY A 175 -3.03 20.40 11.15
C GLY A 175 -4.17 19.98 12.06
N VAL A 176 -4.31 18.67 12.31
CA VAL A 176 -5.30 18.10 13.25
C VAL A 176 -5.08 18.62 14.67
N GLN A 177 -3.84 18.68 15.17
CA GLN A 177 -3.55 19.24 16.49
C GLN A 177 -3.95 20.71 16.60
N THR A 178 -3.69 21.49 15.55
CA THR A 178 -4.07 22.90 15.47
C THR A 178 -5.60 23.03 15.52
N ILE A 179 -6.32 22.24 14.72
CA ILE A 179 -7.80 22.24 14.73
C ILE A 179 -8.30 21.86 16.12
N ALA A 180 -7.86 20.71 16.66
CA ALA A 180 -8.32 20.20 17.95
C ALA A 180 -8.09 21.18 19.11
N ALA A 181 -6.99 21.95 19.08
CA ALA A 181 -6.70 22.96 20.10
C ALA A 181 -7.45 24.29 19.89
N LEU A 182 -7.97 24.57 18.69
CA LEU A 182 -8.83 25.71 18.40
C LEU A 182 -10.33 25.40 18.56
N MET A 183 -10.73 24.12 18.63
CA MET A 183 -12.11 23.74 18.89
C MET A 183 -12.60 24.24 20.25
N ASP A 184 -13.84 24.73 20.30
CA ASP A 184 -14.43 25.28 21.53
C ASP A 184 -14.74 24.19 22.57
N ASP A 185 -15.05 22.98 22.10
CA ASP A 185 -15.33 21.83 22.93
C ASP A 185 -14.14 20.85 22.99
N SER A 186 -13.62 20.65 24.20
CA SER A 186 -12.51 19.73 24.46
C SER A 186 -12.82 18.27 24.07
N MET A 187 -14.10 17.85 24.18
CA MET A 187 -14.50 16.49 23.82
C MET A 187 -14.43 16.26 22.30
N SER A 188 -14.82 17.26 21.51
CA SER A 188 -14.74 17.24 20.06
C SER A 188 -13.29 17.23 19.58
N GLY A 189 -12.42 18.03 20.22
CA GLY A 189 -10.97 17.96 19.98
C GLY A 189 -10.37 16.59 20.27
N ASP A 190 -10.77 15.96 21.38
CA ASP A 190 -10.32 14.59 21.73
C ASP A 190 -10.82 13.52 20.77
N ARG A 191 -12.06 13.63 20.28
CA ARG A 191 -12.61 12.74 19.25
C ARG A 191 -11.82 12.85 17.95
N LEU A 192 -11.51 14.06 17.51
CA LEU A 192 -10.71 14.31 16.31
C LEU A 192 -9.29 13.70 16.42
N ILE A 193 -8.62 13.91 17.55
CA ILE A 193 -7.31 13.30 17.82
C ILE A 193 -7.41 11.78 17.88
N GLY A 194 -8.47 11.23 18.50
CA GLY A 194 -8.75 9.81 18.53
C GLY A 194 -8.94 9.19 17.16
N ALA A 195 -9.75 9.82 16.29
CA ALA A 195 -9.95 9.39 14.90
C ALA A 195 -8.63 9.42 14.10
N THR A 196 -7.80 10.44 14.34
CA THR A 196 -6.50 10.57 13.65
C THR A 196 -5.50 9.50 14.10
N ARG A 197 -5.54 9.08 15.37
CA ARG A 197 -4.76 7.93 15.85
C ARG A 197 -5.21 6.63 15.18
N GLN A 198 -6.52 6.40 15.07
CA GLN A 198 -7.06 5.23 14.39
C GLN A 198 -6.64 5.20 12.90
N LEU A 199 -6.56 6.36 12.25
CA LEU A 199 -6.03 6.49 10.90
C LEU A 199 -4.55 6.13 10.81
N CYS A 200 -3.72 6.58 11.76
CA CYS A 200 -2.31 6.17 11.84
C CYS A 200 -2.18 4.65 12.00
N ASP A 201 -2.98 4.05 12.88
CA ASP A 201 -3.00 2.60 13.09
C ASP A 201 -3.43 1.86 11.80
N ALA A 202 -4.44 2.37 11.09
CA ALA A 202 -4.87 1.81 9.80
C ALA A 202 -3.79 1.89 8.70
N PHE A 203 -3.04 3.00 8.61
CA PHE A 203 -1.90 3.10 7.70
C PHE A 203 -0.78 2.13 8.07
N SER A 204 -0.51 1.94 9.37
CA SER A 204 0.47 0.94 9.81
C SER A 204 0.04 -0.47 9.37
N ASP A 205 -1.23 -0.81 9.54
CA ASP A 205 -1.77 -2.12 9.11
C ASP A 205 -1.72 -2.28 7.58
N LEU A 206 -1.94 -1.21 6.80
CA LEU A 206 -1.79 -1.21 5.35
C LEU A 206 -0.33 -1.47 4.93
N LEU A 207 0.63 -0.76 5.53
CA LEU A 207 2.06 -0.92 5.25
C LEU A 207 2.52 -2.34 5.58
N GLN A 208 2.03 -2.89 6.69
CA GLN A 208 2.30 -4.27 7.09
C GLN A 208 1.72 -5.29 6.09
N ALA A 209 0.51 -5.04 5.58
CA ALA A 209 -0.13 -5.89 4.57
C ALA A 209 0.50 -5.75 3.17
N ALA A 210 1.22 -4.66 2.90
CA ALA A 210 1.92 -4.41 1.64
C ALA A 210 3.35 -4.99 1.61
N GLU A 211 3.83 -5.58 2.71
CA GLU A 211 5.15 -6.20 2.78
C GLU A 211 5.30 -7.35 1.76
N PRO A 212 6.34 -7.35 0.91
CA PRO A 212 6.54 -8.39 -0.11
C PRO A 212 6.73 -9.78 0.51
N GLU A 213 7.35 -9.89 1.68
CA GLU A 213 7.56 -11.17 2.39
C GLU A 213 6.27 -11.77 2.97
N LYS A 214 5.21 -10.96 3.12
CA LYS A 214 3.90 -11.39 3.63
C LYS A 214 2.88 -11.64 2.52
N GLN A 215 3.29 -11.58 1.25
CA GLN A 215 2.39 -11.77 0.11
C GLN A 215 1.87 -13.20 -0.06
N GLU A 216 2.35 -14.18 0.72
CA GLU A 216 1.69 -15.49 0.85
C GLU A 216 0.34 -15.42 1.57
N GLN A 217 0.03 -14.28 2.22
CA GLN A 217 -1.26 -14.05 2.87
C GLN A 217 -2.36 -13.74 1.84
N PRO A 218 -3.63 -14.02 2.18
CA PRO A 218 -4.75 -13.72 1.28
C PRO A 218 -4.74 -12.24 0.89
N ARG A 219 -4.84 -11.95 -0.41
CA ARG A 219 -4.98 -10.58 -0.95
C ARG A 219 -6.04 -9.75 -0.24
N GLN A 220 -7.08 -10.42 0.28
CA GLN A 220 -8.13 -9.84 1.10
C GLN A 220 -7.62 -9.08 2.34
N ASN A 221 -6.49 -9.48 2.93
CA ASN A 221 -5.90 -8.78 4.08
C ASN A 221 -5.50 -7.35 3.71
N LEU A 222 -4.85 -7.16 2.56
CA LEU A 222 -4.51 -5.84 2.05
C LEU A 222 -5.76 -5.02 1.70
N LEU A 223 -6.78 -5.64 1.10
CA LEU A 223 -8.05 -4.96 0.78
C LEU A 223 -8.80 -4.50 2.04
N ASN A 224 -8.77 -5.31 3.10
CA ASN A 224 -9.37 -4.98 4.38
C ASN A 224 -8.59 -3.85 5.07
N ALA A 225 -7.25 -3.89 5.03
CA ALA A 225 -6.41 -2.82 5.57
C ALA A 225 -6.64 -1.49 4.83
N ALA A 226 -6.70 -1.51 3.50
CA ALA A 226 -7.05 -0.34 2.70
C ALA A 226 -8.47 0.17 3.04
N SER A 227 -9.47 -0.71 3.12
CA SER A 227 -10.83 -0.32 3.51
C SER A 227 -10.88 0.39 4.87
N ARG A 228 -10.10 -0.10 5.85
CA ARG A 228 -9.98 0.53 7.18
C ARG A 228 -9.33 1.91 7.12
N VAL A 229 -8.37 2.13 6.22
CA VAL A 229 -7.82 3.48 5.97
C VAL A 229 -8.94 4.40 5.50
N GLY A 230 -9.76 3.99 4.53
CA GLY A 230 -10.90 4.78 4.06
C GLY A 230 -11.89 5.16 5.16
N GLU A 231 -12.27 4.18 5.98
CA GLU A 231 -13.19 4.37 7.11
C GLU A 231 -12.60 5.34 8.16
N ALA A 232 -11.32 5.17 8.52
CA ALA A 232 -10.65 6.06 9.47
C ALA A 232 -10.44 7.48 8.90
N SER A 233 -10.11 7.60 7.61
CA SER A 233 -10.03 8.86 6.87
C SER A 233 -11.37 9.60 6.89
N GLY A 234 -12.47 8.88 6.62
CA GLY A 234 -13.82 9.42 6.77
C GLY A 234 -14.07 9.96 8.17
N GLY A 235 -13.75 9.16 9.20
CA GLY A 235 -13.85 9.60 10.60
C GLY A 235 -13.10 10.89 10.91
N VAL A 236 -11.89 11.09 10.37
CA VAL A 236 -11.15 12.36 10.54
C VAL A 236 -11.88 13.50 9.85
N LEU A 237 -12.35 13.31 8.61
CA LEU A 237 -13.05 14.34 7.84
C LEU A 237 -14.36 14.76 8.52
N THR A 238 -15.16 13.82 9.01
CA THR A 238 -16.40 14.08 9.75
C THR A 238 -16.16 14.89 11.03
N ASN A 239 -15.00 14.74 11.67
CA ASN A 239 -14.68 15.49 12.90
C ASN A 239 -14.06 16.88 12.62
N ILE A 240 -13.46 17.12 11.45
CA ILE A 240 -12.93 18.46 11.07
C ILE A 240 -13.96 19.30 10.30
N ALA A 241 -14.77 18.67 9.47
CA ALA A 241 -15.85 19.29 8.74
C ALA A 241 -17.13 18.86 9.46
N GLU A 242 -17.80 19.78 10.13
CA GLU A 242 -19.21 19.58 10.50
C GLU A 242 -19.93 19.24 9.19
N GLU A 243 -20.15 17.94 8.93
CA GLU A 243 -20.48 17.42 7.61
C GLU A 243 -21.69 18.16 7.04
N THR A 244 -21.58 18.61 5.79
CA THR A 244 -22.77 18.97 5.04
C THR A 244 -23.48 17.69 4.65
N GLU A 245 -24.79 17.61 4.85
CA GLU A 245 -25.63 16.43 4.51
C GLU A 245 -25.38 15.93 3.08
N ILE A 246 -25.00 16.84 2.18
CA ILE A 246 -24.69 16.60 0.77
C ILE A 246 -23.45 15.69 0.59
N ASN A 247 -22.41 15.83 1.41
CA ASN A 247 -21.18 15.04 1.25
C ASN A 247 -21.41 13.58 1.66
N THR A 248 -22.15 13.35 2.73
CA THR A 248 -22.49 12.01 3.24
C THR A 248 -23.40 11.28 2.25
N GLU A 249 -24.39 11.97 1.67
CA GLU A 249 -25.27 11.38 0.65
C GLU A 249 -24.48 10.95 -0.61
N VAL A 250 -23.56 11.80 -1.10
CA VAL A 250 -22.72 11.48 -2.26
C VAL A 250 -21.83 10.25 -2.00
N GLN A 251 -21.25 10.15 -0.79
CA GLN A 251 -20.47 9.00 -0.35
C GLN A 251 -21.32 7.73 -0.29
N ASP A 252 -22.52 7.80 0.30
CA ASP A 252 -23.41 6.64 0.45
C ASP A 252 -23.89 6.12 -0.91
N VAL A 253 -24.25 7.02 -1.82
CA VAL A 253 -24.62 6.65 -3.20
C VAL A 253 -23.43 5.98 -3.91
N LEU A 254 -22.22 6.53 -3.81
CA LEU A 254 -21.02 5.95 -4.42
C LEU A 254 -20.75 4.52 -3.91
N LEU A 255 -20.82 4.33 -2.58
CA LEU A 255 -20.63 3.02 -1.97
C LEU A 255 -21.77 2.05 -2.32
N GLY A 256 -22.99 2.54 -2.47
CA GLY A 256 -24.13 1.77 -2.97
C GLY A 256 -23.90 1.26 -4.39
N LEU A 257 -23.41 2.12 -5.28
CA LEU A 257 -23.07 1.77 -6.67
C LEU A 257 -21.93 0.75 -6.74
N ALA A 258 -20.86 0.93 -5.95
CA ALA A 258 -19.76 -0.04 -5.89
C ALA A 258 -20.23 -1.42 -5.39
N LYS A 259 -21.15 -1.46 -4.41
CA LYS A 259 -21.79 -2.71 -3.96
C LYS A 259 -22.68 -3.32 -5.05
N ALA A 260 -23.39 -2.51 -5.82
CA ALA A 260 -24.18 -3.00 -6.95
C ALA A 260 -23.30 -3.70 -8.00
N VAL A 261 -22.13 -3.12 -8.33
CA VAL A 261 -21.14 -3.77 -9.19
C VAL A 261 -20.71 -5.12 -8.59
N ALA A 262 -20.37 -5.18 -7.30
CA ALA A 262 -19.99 -6.41 -6.63
C ALA A 262 -21.07 -7.51 -6.68
N ASN A 263 -22.32 -7.13 -6.46
CA ASN A 263 -23.45 -8.07 -6.51
C ASN A 263 -23.67 -8.60 -7.94
N SER A 264 -23.62 -7.73 -8.95
CA SER A 264 -23.72 -8.14 -10.35
C SER A 264 -22.53 -9.03 -10.76
N THR A 265 -21.32 -8.70 -10.33
CA THR A 265 -20.14 -9.55 -10.59
C THR A 265 -20.27 -10.91 -9.92
N ALA A 266 -20.77 -10.98 -8.69
CA ALA A 266 -20.99 -12.25 -8.01
C ALA A 266 -21.97 -13.14 -8.80
N ALA A 267 -23.04 -12.56 -9.35
CA ALA A 267 -23.96 -13.27 -10.23
C ALA A 267 -23.25 -13.77 -11.51
N LEU A 268 -22.45 -12.93 -12.16
CA LEU A 268 -21.65 -13.31 -13.33
C LEU A 268 -20.70 -14.48 -13.02
N VAL A 269 -19.98 -14.42 -11.90
CA VAL A 269 -19.03 -15.47 -11.47
C VAL A 269 -19.74 -16.80 -11.23
N LEU A 270 -20.94 -16.78 -10.64
CA LEU A 270 -21.76 -17.99 -10.49
C LEU A 270 -22.17 -18.57 -11.84
N LYS A 271 -22.56 -17.72 -12.80
CA LYS A 271 -22.89 -18.17 -14.17
C LYS A 271 -21.67 -18.72 -14.91
N ALA A 272 -20.51 -18.08 -14.77
CA ALA A 272 -19.24 -18.56 -15.33
C ALA A 272 -18.86 -19.93 -14.75
N LYS A 273 -19.08 -20.16 -13.45
CA LYS A 273 -18.85 -21.47 -12.82
C LYS A 273 -19.79 -22.56 -13.36
N ASN A 274 -21.04 -22.22 -13.67
CA ASN A 274 -21.96 -23.17 -14.31
C ASN A 274 -21.47 -23.54 -15.72
N VAL A 275 -21.02 -22.56 -16.51
CA VAL A 275 -20.39 -22.80 -17.82
C VAL A 275 -19.16 -23.70 -17.66
N ALA A 276 -18.28 -23.41 -16.70
CA ALA A 276 -17.08 -24.21 -16.43
C ALA A 276 -17.40 -25.68 -16.10
N SER A 277 -18.55 -25.96 -15.49
CA SER A 277 -18.98 -27.34 -15.18
C SER A 277 -19.40 -28.14 -16.41
N THR A 278 -19.68 -27.46 -17.53
CA THR A 278 -20.07 -28.07 -18.81
C THR A 278 -18.92 -28.15 -19.83
N CYS A 279 -17.73 -27.64 -19.48
CA CYS A 279 -16.57 -27.68 -20.36
C CYS A 279 -16.06 -29.12 -20.55
N GLU A 280 -15.64 -29.45 -21.77
CA GLU A 280 -15.19 -30.79 -22.15
C GLU A 280 -13.78 -31.12 -21.65
N THR A 281 -12.92 -30.09 -21.50
CA THR A 281 -11.53 -30.24 -21.10
C THR A 281 -11.27 -29.56 -19.75
N GLU A 282 -10.44 -30.22 -18.94
CA GLU A 282 -10.02 -29.71 -17.63
C GLU A 282 -9.25 -28.39 -17.75
N ASP A 283 -8.44 -28.24 -18.80
CA ASP A 283 -7.73 -26.99 -19.11
C ASP A 283 -8.69 -25.81 -19.31
N GLN A 284 -9.76 -26.02 -20.07
CA GLN A 284 -10.74 -24.98 -20.35
C GLN A 284 -11.59 -24.64 -19.12
N GLN A 285 -12.00 -25.65 -18.36
CA GLN A 285 -12.64 -25.45 -17.07
C GLN A 285 -11.76 -24.61 -16.13
N ASN A 286 -10.47 -24.92 -16.03
CA ASN A 286 -9.52 -24.19 -15.19
C ASN A 286 -9.33 -22.74 -15.66
N ARG A 287 -9.29 -22.50 -16.97
CA ARG A 287 -9.22 -21.13 -17.52
C ARG A 287 -10.44 -20.29 -17.17
N VAL A 288 -11.64 -20.84 -17.32
CA VAL A 288 -12.90 -20.14 -16.96
C VAL A 288 -12.95 -19.85 -15.46
N ILE A 289 -12.61 -20.82 -14.62
CA ILE A 289 -12.57 -20.64 -13.16
C ILE A 289 -11.53 -19.59 -12.77
N GLY A 290 -10.36 -19.61 -13.41
CA GLY A 290 -9.30 -18.62 -13.20
C GLY A 290 -9.77 -17.20 -13.54
N ALA A 291 -10.35 -17.01 -14.73
CA ALA A 291 -10.91 -15.72 -15.16
C ALA A 291 -12.02 -15.23 -14.21
N ALA A 292 -12.94 -16.11 -13.81
CA ALA A 292 -14.02 -15.77 -12.89
C ALA A 292 -13.50 -15.38 -11.49
N THR A 293 -12.50 -16.10 -10.99
CA THR A 293 -11.85 -15.81 -9.71
C THR A 293 -11.12 -14.48 -9.75
N GLN A 294 -10.39 -14.20 -10.84
CA GLN A 294 -9.73 -12.91 -11.03
C GLN A 294 -10.75 -11.77 -11.10
N CYS A 295 -11.86 -11.95 -11.81
CA CYS A 295 -12.94 -10.97 -11.88
C CYS A 295 -13.53 -10.67 -10.48
N ALA A 296 -13.79 -11.70 -9.67
CA ALA A 296 -14.24 -11.52 -8.29
C ALA A 296 -13.21 -10.73 -7.45
N LEU A 297 -11.92 -10.99 -7.64
CA LEU A 297 -10.85 -10.30 -6.92
C LEU A 297 -10.73 -8.83 -7.33
N THR A 298 -10.73 -8.55 -8.63
CA THR A 298 -10.69 -7.18 -9.18
C THR A 298 -11.91 -6.37 -8.74
N THR A 299 -13.10 -6.98 -8.68
CA THR A 299 -14.27 -6.29 -8.13
C THR A 299 -14.17 -6.05 -6.63
N SER A 300 -13.56 -6.97 -5.87
CA SER A 300 -13.27 -6.73 -4.44
C SER A 300 -12.28 -5.58 -4.25
N GLN A 301 -11.30 -5.44 -5.15
CA GLN A 301 -10.38 -4.30 -5.20
C GLN A 301 -11.11 -2.99 -5.49
N LEU A 302 -12.02 -2.97 -6.47
CA LEU A 302 -12.86 -1.80 -6.77
C LEU A 302 -13.63 -1.33 -5.54
N VAL A 303 -14.26 -2.25 -4.79
CA VAL A 303 -15.01 -1.91 -3.58
C VAL A 303 -14.09 -1.34 -2.49
N ALA A 304 -12.90 -1.92 -2.30
CA ALA A 304 -11.93 -1.41 -1.34
C ALA A 304 -11.45 -0.01 -1.74
N ILE A 305 -11.15 0.23 -3.02
CA ILE A 305 -10.77 1.55 -3.54
C ILE A 305 -11.92 2.55 -3.35
N ALA A 306 -13.16 2.18 -3.68
CA ALA A 306 -14.33 3.03 -3.47
C ALA A 306 -14.46 3.45 -2.01
N LYS A 307 -14.25 2.54 -1.04
CA LYS A 307 -14.24 2.86 0.40
C LYS A 307 -13.12 3.84 0.78
N VAL A 308 -11.93 3.65 0.21
CA VAL A 308 -10.77 4.52 0.46
C VAL A 308 -11.02 5.93 -0.06
N VAL A 309 -11.58 6.05 -1.27
CA VAL A 309 -11.68 7.34 -1.95
C VAL A 309 -12.99 8.08 -1.68
N ALA A 310 -14.04 7.40 -1.23
CA ALA A 310 -15.35 8.03 -1.03
C ALA A 310 -15.32 9.29 -0.15
N PRO A 311 -14.60 9.32 1.00
CA PRO A 311 -14.51 10.52 1.82
C PRO A 311 -13.84 11.72 1.12
N THR A 312 -13.05 11.46 0.08
CA THR A 312 -12.25 12.47 -0.64
C THR A 312 -12.53 12.46 -2.14
N ILE A 313 -13.73 12.04 -2.57
CA ILE A 313 -14.07 11.84 -3.99
C ILE A 313 -14.10 13.14 -4.79
N GLN A 314 -14.15 14.29 -4.13
CA GLN A 314 -14.02 15.60 -4.77
C GLN A 314 -12.60 15.86 -5.30
N ASN A 315 -11.60 15.10 -4.83
CA ASN A 315 -10.23 15.21 -5.31
C ASN A 315 -10.07 14.44 -6.65
N PRO A 316 -9.58 15.09 -7.72
CA PRO A 316 -9.41 14.44 -9.03
C PRO A 316 -8.55 13.18 -9.00
N SER A 317 -7.48 13.15 -8.20
CA SER A 317 -6.62 11.96 -8.09
C SER A 317 -7.36 10.76 -7.50
N CYS A 318 -8.31 11.00 -6.57
CA CYS A 318 -9.19 9.96 -6.04
C CYS A 318 -10.17 9.43 -7.10
N GLN A 319 -10.72 10.34 -7.92
CA GLN A 319 -11.59 9.97 -9.05
C GLN A 319 -10.85 9.12 -10.07
N ASP A 320 -9.62 9.51 -10.44
CA ASP A 320 -8.78 8.78 -11.38
C ASP A 320 -8.52 7.34 -10.92
N GLN A 321 -8.18 7.14 -9.64
CA GLN A 321 -7.96 5.78 -9.10
C GLN A 321 -9.22 4.91 -9.18
N LEU A 322 -10.40 5.48 -8.92
CA LEU A 322 -11.66 4.74 -8.99
C LEU A 322 -12.06 4.42 -10.43
N ILE A 323 -11.81 5.35 -11.36
CA ILE A 323 -12.04 5.15 -12.79
C ILE A 323 -11.13 4.04 -13.32
N GLU A 324 -9.85 4.02 -12.96
CA GLU A 324 -8.92 2.96 -13.35
C GLU A 324 -9.35 1.59 -12.79
N ALA A 325 -9.76 1.52 -11.52
CA ALA A 325 -10.29 0.29 -10.94
C ALA A 325 -11.55 -0.21 -11.67
N ALA A 326 -12.45 0.70 -12.07
CA ALA A 326 -13.64 0.34 -12.84
C ALA A 326 -13.29 -0.22 -14.24
N LYS A 327 -12.27 0.35 -14.90
CA LYS A 327 -11.75 -0.17 -16.18
C LYS A 327 -11.13 -1.56 -16.02
N GLU A 328 -10.44 -1.82 -14.91
CA GLU A 328 -9.91 -3.15 -14.60
C GLU A 328 -11.02 -4.18 -14.44
N VAL A 329 -12.11 -3.85 -13.73
CA VAL A 329 -13.28 -4.75 -13.62
C VAL A 329 -13.89 -4.99 -15.00
N ALA A 330 -14.05 -3.96 -15.83
CA ALA A 330 -14.59 -4.12 -17.18
C ALA A 330 -13.74 -5.10 -18.03
N ARG A 331 -12.41 -4.95 -18.00
CA ARG A 331 -11.49 -5.89 -18.67
C ARG A 331 -11.60 -7.32 -18.14
N ALA A 332 -11.74 -7.48 -16.81
CA ALA A 332 -11.90 -8.80 -16.20
C ALA A 332 -13.24 -9.46 -16.59
N VAL A 333 -14.31 -8.68 -16.71
CA VAL A 333 -15.62 -9.16 -17.20
C VAL A 333 -15.54 -9.62 -18.65
N GLU A 334 -14.88 -8.84 -19.52
CA GLU A 334 -14.65 -9.22 -20.92
C GLU A 334 -13.85 -10.52 -21.03
N ALA A 335 -12.79 -10.67 -20.23
CA ALA A 335 -12.00 -11.89 -20.16
C ALA A 335 -12.85 -13.11 -19.74
N VAL A 336 -13.72 -12.97 -18.74
CA VAL A 336 -14.65 -14.03 -18.33
C VAL A 336 -15.58 -14.44 -19.47
N VAL A 337 -16.17 -13.46 -20.18
CA VAL A 337 -17.06 -13.74 -21.30
C VAL A 337 -16.31 -14.46 -22.42
N GLN A 338 -15.11 -14.02 -22.77
CA GLN A 338 -14.28 -14.62 -23.80
C GLN A 338 -13.91 -16.07 -23.47
N GLU A 339 -13.42 -16.35 -22.26
CA GLU A 339 -13.04 -17.69 -21.83
C GLU A 339 -14.25 -18.65 -21.79
N CYS A 340 -15.40 -18.16 -21.31
CA CYS A 340 -16.64 -18.93 -21.31
C CYS A 340 -17.14 -19.24 -22.73
N GLN A 341 -17.07 -18.29 -23.68
CA GLN A 341 -17.51 -18.51 -25.05
C GLN A 341 -16.68 -19.56 -25.78
N LEU A 342 -15.38 -19.63 -25.50
CA LEU A 342 -14.53 -20.67 -26.07
C LEU A 342 -14.91 -22.07 -25.57
N GLY A 343 -15.48 -22.17 -24.37
CA GLY A 343 -15.75 -23.45 -23.68
C GLY A 343 -17.18 -23.85 -23.50
N CYS A 344 -18.13 -23.04 -23.97
CA CYS A 344 -19.56 -23.30 -23.85
C CYS A 344 -20.12 -23.69 -25.21
N GLN A 345 -20.63 -24.92 -25.33
CA GLN A 345 -21.45 -25.34 -26.47
C GLN A 345 -22.95 -25.10 -26.22
N ASP A 346 -23.34 -24.78 -24.97
CA ASP A 346 -24.71 -24.50 -24.58
C ASP A 346 -25.06 -23.01 -24.80
N GLU A 347 -25.87 -22.76 -25.82
CA GLU A 347 -26.39 -21.43 -26.18
C GLU A 347 -27.20 -20.77 -25.05
N ALA A 348 -27.89 -21.55 -24.20
CA ALA A 348 -28.67 -21.00 -23.10
C ALA A 348 -27.76 -20.45 -21.98
N LEU A 349 -26.73 -21.21 -21.59
CA LEU A 349 -25.76 -20.78 -20.59
C LEU A 349 -24.93 -19.57 -21.07
N SER A 350 -24.55 -19.57 -22.35
CA SER A 350 -23.85 -18.43 -22.98
C SER A 350 -24.71 -17.15 -22.95
N ARG A 351 -26.01 -17.27 -23.23
CA ARG A 351 -26.95 -16.14 -23.18
C ARG A 351 -27.17 -15.61 -21.76
N GLU A 352 -27.27 -16.50 -20.76
CA GLU A 352 -27.37 -16.10 -19.35
C GLU A 352 -26.11 -15.37 -18.87
N LEU A 353 -24.94 -15.87 -19.25
CA LEU A 353 -23.66 -15.23 -18.95
C LEU A 353 -23.57 -13.84 -19.59
N GLY A 354 -23.94 -13.71 -20.87
CA GLY A 354 -23.94 -12.42 -21.57
C GLY A 354 -24.89 -11.39 -20.94
N THR A 355 -26.04 -11.86 -20.43
CA THR A 355 -26.97 -11.00 -19.67
C THR A 355 -26.32 -10.51 -18.38
N ALA A 356 -25.72 -11.42 -17.60
CA ALA A 356 -25.02 -11.07 -16.36
C ALA A 356 -23.84 -10.10 -16.60
N ALA A 357 -23.07 -10.31 -17.67
CA ALA A 357 -21.98 -9.41 -18.04
C ALA A 357 -22.51 -8.00 -18.41
N THR A 358 -23.63 -7.93 -19.12
CA THR A 358 -24.29 -6.65 -19.44
C THR A 358 -24.77 -5.93 -18.18
N ASP A 359 -25.27 -6.66 -17.18
CA ASP A 359 -25.68 -6.08 -15.90
C ASP A 359 -24.49 -5.53 -15.10
N VAL A 360 -23.33 -6.19 -15.14
CA VAL A 360 -22.08 -5.63 -14.56
C VAL A 360 -21.68 -4.35 -15.28
N THR A 361 -21.69 -4.36 -16.61
CA THR A 361 -21.36 -3.17 -17.42
C THR A 361 -22.32 -2.01 -17.14
N ARG A 362 -23.61 -2.29 -16.93
CA ARG A 362 -24.58 -1.26 -16.53
C ARG A 362 -24.21 -0.66 -15.17
N ALA A 363 -23.98 -1.50 -14.16
CA ALA A 363 -23.61 -1.04 -12.82
C ALA A 363 -22.29 -0.24 -12.83
N LEU A 364 -21.30 -0.64 -13.64
CA LEU A 364 -20.06 0.11 -13.82
C LEU A 364 -20.30 1.48 -14.46
N ASN A 365 -21.18 1.57 -15.45
CA ASN A 365 -21.53 2.86 -16.07
C ASN A 365 -22.25 3.78 -15.08
N ASP A 366 -23.16 3.23 -14.26
CA ASP A 366 -23.84 4.02 -13.22
C ASP A 366 -22.84 4.57 -12.20
N LEU A 367 -21.86 3.74 -11.78
CA LEU A 367 -20.75 4.19 -10.93
C LEU A 367 -19.91 5.30 -11.59
N LEU A 368 -19.51 5.12 -12.85
CA LEU A 368 -18.69 6.08 -13.59
C LEU A 368 -19.42 7.41 -13.86
N ASN A 369 -20.73 7.37 -14.07
CA ASN A 369 -21.55 8.56 -14.27
C ASN A 369 -21.73 9.36 -12.97
N HIS A 370 -21.63 8.72 -11.81
CA HIS A 370 -21.66 9.41 -10.51
C HIS A 370 -20.32 10.10 -10.16
N ILE A 371 -19.21 9.63 -10.75
CA ILE A 371 -17.87 10.18 -10.52
C ILE A 371 -17.62 11.45 -11.38
N LYS A 372 -18.25 11.52 -12.56
CA LYS A 372 -18.14 12.64 -13.52
C LYS A 372 -19.10 13.77 -13.15
#